data_AF-A0A095A8D1-F1
#
_entry.id   AF-A0A095A8D1-F1
#
_cell.length_a   1.000
_cell.length_b   1.000
_cell.length_c   1.000
_cell.angle_alpha   90.00
_cell.angle_beta   90.00
_cell.angle_gamma   90.00
#
_symmetry.space_group_name_H-M   'P 1'
#
loop_
_entity.id
_entity.type
_entity.pdbx_description
1 polymer ?
#
loop_
_entity_poly.entity_id
_entity_poly.type
_entity_poly.pdbx_seq_one_letter_code
_entity_poly.pdbx_strand_id
1 'polypeptide(L)'
;MNDLILFPFETDNPYEDDRILAQMSYVPVQVLEARKNGRILMKRIYYPSISTNSFPDLSHCPVYECSVSHTIQQADLVVFENDAELSSLKKQKNQSWLIYHLESPRHFSFPTFKNLINFTATYTVDSTIVTPY
;
A
#
# COMPACT_ATOMS: atom_id res chain seq x y z
N MET A 1 -29.81 -13.14 -22.82
CA MET A 1 -29.36 -13.61 -21.49
C MET A 1 -28.73 -12.41 -20.84
N ASN A 2 -29.33 -11.89 -19.77
CA ASN A 2 -28.75 -10.80 -19.01
C ASN A 2 -27.65 -11.41 -18.15
N ASP A 3 -26.40 -11.09 -18.46
CA ASP A 3 -25.28 -11.44 -17.59
C ASP A 3 -25.42 -10.62 -16.31
N LEU A 4 -25.94 -11.25 -15.26
CA LEU A 4 -25.89 -10.73 -13.90
C LEU A 4 -24.42 -10.71 -13.49
N ILE A 5 -23.83 -9.51 -13.54
CA ILE A 5 -22.53 -9.24 -12.96
C ILE A 5 -22.72 -9.28 -11.45
N LEU A 6 -22.35 -10.41 -10.84
CA LEU A 6 -22.29 -10.51 -9.39
C LEU A 6 -21.06 -9.76 -8.90
N PHE A 7 -21.27 -8.75 -8.07
CA PHE A 7 -20.17 -8.03 -7.44
C PHE A 7 -19.65 -8.83 -6.23
N PRO A 8 -18.37 -8.69 -5.85
CA PRO A 8 -17.72 -9.52 -4.82
C PRO A 8 -18.37 -9.49 -3.42
N PHE A 9 -19.35 -8.62 -3.18
CA PHE A 9 -20.07 -8.48 -1.92
C PHE A 9 -21.45 -9.19 -1.91
N GLU A 10 -21.84 -9.85 -3.00
CA GLU A 10 -23.13 -10.54 -3.13
C GLU A 10 -23.07 -12.03 -2.74
N THR A 11 -22.04 -12.46 -2.00
CA THR A 11 -21.94 -13.80 -1.41
C THR A 11 -22.48 -13.81 0.03
N ASP A 12 -23.12 -14.92 0.43
CA ASP A 12 -23.91 -15.03 1.67
C ASP A 12 -23.10 -14.94 2.99
N ASN A 13 -21.77 -14.80 2.92
CA ASN A 13 -20.88 -14.69 4.09
C ASN A 13 -19.90 -13.52 3.96
N PRO A 14 -20.23 -12.33 4.50
CA PRO A 14 -19.41 -11.13 4.35
C PRO A 14 -18.05 -11.20 5.08
N TYR A 15 -17.81 -12.23 5.90
CA TYR A 15 -16.58 -12.40 6.67
C TYR A 15 -15.56 -13.36 6.01
N GLU A 16 -16.00 -14.30 5.17
CA GLU A 16 -15.08 -15.22 4.46
C GLU A 16 -14.44 -14.57 3.23
N ASP A 17 -15.12 -13.61 2.61
CA ASP A 17 -14.60 -12.80 1.50
C ASP A 17 -14.10 -11.41 1.97
N ASP A 18 -13.93 -11.20 3.28
CA ASP A 18 -13.41 -9.93 3.79
C ASP A 18 -11.94 -9.75 3.38
N ARG A 19 -11.77 -8.95 2.33
CA ARG A 19 -10.47 -8.62 1.77
C ARG A 19 -9.53 -7.97 2.79
N ILE A 20 -10.04 -7.25 3.78
CA ILE A 20 -9.23 -6.64 4.84
C ILE A 20 -8.62 -7.72 5.72
N LEU A 21 -9.40 -8.72 6.14
CA LEU A 21 -8.90 -9.86 6.92
C LEU A 21 -7.90 -10.71 6.11
N ALA A 22 -8.20 -10.92 4.83
CA ALA A 22 -7.28 -11.60 3.92
C ALA A 22 -5.95 -10.82 3.79
N GLN A 23 -6.00 -9.49 3.68
CA GLN A 23 -4.81 -8.63 3.62
C GLN A 23 -3.98 -8.69 4.91
N MET A 24 -4.64 -8.65 6.08
CA MET A 24 -3.96 -8.69 7.38
C MET A 24 -3.27 -10.04 7.66
N SER A 25 -3.84 -11.15 7.15
CA SER A 25 -3.30 -12.49 7.35
C SER A 25 -2.26 -12.91 6.30
N TYR A 26 -2.13 -12.15 5.20
CA TYR A 26 -1.29 -12.52 4.07
C TYR A 26 0.20 -12.38 4.38
N VAL A 27 0.94 -13.48 4.21
CA VAL A 27 2.40 -13.50 4.22
C VAL A 27 2.88 -14.17 2.93
N PRO A 28 3.67 -13.48 2.08
CA PRO A 28 4.18 -14.08 0.86
C PRO A 28 5.03 -15.33 1.13
N VAL A 29 4.88 -16.38 0.31
CA VAL A 29 5.64 -17.65 0.46
C VAL A 29 7.15 -17.40 0.46
N GLN A 30 7.62 -16.46 -0.34
CA GLN A 30 9.04 -16.07 -0.42
C GLN A 30 9.56 -15.54 0.92
N VAL A 31 8.73 -14.83 1.69
CA VAL A 31 9.07 -14.36 3.04
C VAL A 31 9.14 -15.56 4.00
N LEU A 32 8.21 -16.51 3.90
CA LEU A 32 8.22 -17.72 4.73
C LEU A 32 9.47 -18.58 4.46
N GLU A 33 9.86 -18.75 3.21
CA GLU A 33 11.08 -19.47 2.81
C GLU A 33 12.35 -18.74 3.27
N ALA A 34 12.39 -17.42 3.11
CA ALA A 34 13.50 -16.59 3.56
C ALA A 34 13.69 -16.68 5.09
N ARG A 35 12.58 -16.66 5.86
CA ARG A 35 12.59 -16.89 7.31
C ARG A 35 13.14 -18.26 7.68
N LYS A 36 12.68 -19.34 7.03
CA LYS A 36 13.17 -20.71 7.28
C LYS A 36 14.68 -20.85 7.04
N ASN A 37 15.19 -20.14 6.04
CA ASN A 37 16.60 -20.16 5.67
C ASN A 37 17.47 -19.18 6.47
N GLY A 38 16.90 -18.50 7.48
CA GLY A 38 17.60 -17.49 8.29
C GLY A 38 17.97 -16.22 7.51
N ARG A 39 17.42 -16.02 6.30
CA ARG A 39 17.68 -14.87 5.43
C ARG A 39 16.56 -13.87 5.58
N ILE A 40 16.52 -13.14 6.69
CA ILE A 40 15.49 -12.11 6.90
C ILE A 40 15.84 -10.88 6.04
N LEU A 41 15.01 -10.58 5.04
CA LEU A 41 15.15 -9.39 4.21
C LEU A 41 14.31 -8.25 4.81
N MET A 42 14.94 -7.39 5.58
CA MET A 42 14.32 -6.16 6.08
C MET A 42 13.95 -5.24 4.91
N LYS A 43 12.71 -4.76 4.88
CA LYS A 43 12.27 -3.74 3.92
C LYS A 43 12.36 -2.35 4.53
N ARG A 44 12.97 -1.43 3.79
CA ARG A 44 13.11 -0.03 4.17
C ARG A 44 11.93 0.77 3.63
N ILE A 45 11.15 1.37 4.53
CA ILE A 45 10.02 2.22 4.16
C ILE A 45 10.42 3.68 4.43
N TYR A 46 10.24 4.54 3.44
CA TYR A 46 10.30 5.98 3.63
C TYR A 46 8.90 6.55 3.61
N TYR A 47 8.61 7.35 4.62
CA TYR A 47 7.40 8.13 4.74
C TYR A 47 7.79 9.53 5.22
N PRO A 48 7.43 10.60 4.50
CA PRO A 48 7.67 11.95 4.96
C PRO A 48 6.79 12.19 6.20
N SER A 49 7.44 12.33 7.37
CA SER A 49 6.87 12.33 8.72
C SER A 49 5.93 13.50 9.07
N ILE A 50 5.26 14.10 8.09
CA ILE A 50 4.20 15.09 8.31
C ILE A 50 2.89 14.31 8.33
N SER A 51 2.62 13.61 9.45
CA SER A 51 1.38 12.88 9.65
C SER A 51 0.20 13.83 9.52
N THR A 52 -0.55 13.71 8.44
CA THR A 52 -1.94 14.16 8.44
C THR A 52 -2.72 13.23 9.38
N ASN A 53 -3.74 13.73 10.07
CA ASN A 53 -4.56 12.94 11.01
C ASN A 53 -5.18 11.67 10.38
N SER A 54 -5.17 11.58 9.05
CA SER A 54 -5.63 10.45 8.26
C SER A 54 -4.64 9.29 8.13
N PHE A 55 -3.34 9.50 8.31
CA PHE A 55 -2.33 8.48 8.01
C PHE A 55 -1.82 7.77 9.27
N PRO A 56 -1.65 6.43 9.25
CA PRO A 56 -1.05 5.69 10.37
C PRO A 56 0.39 6.17 10.65
N ASP A 57 0.75 6.29 11.93
CA ASP A 57 2.12 6.65 12.30
C ASP A 57 3.12 5.55 11.83
N LEU A 58 3.86 5.85 10.76
CA LEU A 58 4.95 5.02 10.23
C LEU A 58 6.34 5.51 10.67
N SER A 59 6.43 6.36 11.70
CA SER A 59 7.72 6.68 12.34
C SER A 59 8.40 5.45 12.93
N HIS A 60 7.62 4.40 13.21
CA HIS A 60 8.07 3.09 13.63
C HIS A 60 7.49 2.01 12.72
N CYS A 61 8.23 0.90 12.56
CA CYS A 61 7.75 -0.22 11.76
C CYS A 61 6.75 -1.07 12.55
N PRO A 62 5.51 -1.23 12.04
CA PRO A 62 4.47 -2.00 12.74
C PRO A 62 4.61 -3.53 12.54
N VAL A 63 5.58 -3.99 11.74
CA VAL A 63 5.75 -5.41 11.36
C VAL A 63 7.20 -5.87 11.53
N TYR A 64 7.38 -7.19 11.70
CA TYR A 64 8.63 -7.83 12.14
C TYR A 64 9.80 -7.77 11.14
N GLU A 65 9.60 -7.36 9.89
CA GLU A 65 10.64 -7.30 8.85
C GLU A 65 10.71 -5.94 8.12
N CYS A 66 10.55 -4.87 8.89
CA CYS A 66 10.57 -3.51 8.38
C CYS A 66 11.61 -2.65 9.14
N SER A 67 12.24 -1.72 8.42
CA SER A 67 12.93 -0.57 9.02
C SER A 67 12.50 0.73 8.36
N VAL A 68 12.52 1.83 9.12
CA VAL A 68 12.21 3.15 8.59
C VAL A 68 13.47 3.75 7.98
N SER A 69 13.38 4.24 6.76
CA SER A 69 14.48 4.91 6.06
C SER A 69 14.44 6.41 6.30
N HIS A 70 15.61 7.00 6.53
CA HIS A 70 15.74 8.46 6.64
C HIS A 70 15.83 9.16 5.28
N THR A 71 16.04 8.41 4.18
CA THR A 71 16.22 8.99 2.85
C THR A 71 15.43 8.22 1.81
N ILE A 72 14.83 8.93 0.86
CA ILE A 72 14.10 8.32 -0.25
C ILE A 72 14.99 7.35 -1.03
N GLN A 73 16.26 7.68 -1.26
CA GLN A 73 17.16 6.90 -2.12
C GLN A 73 17.47 5.51 -1.57
N GLN A 74 17.40 5.32 -0.25
CA GLN A 74 17.65 4.04 0.41
C GLN A 74 16.38 3.23 0.62
N ALA A 75 15.21 3.79 0.35
CA ALA A 75 13.93 3.12 0.62
C ALA A 75 13.59 2.11 -0.47
N ASP A 76 13.13 0.93 -0.05
CA ASP A 76 12.56 -0.08 -0.95
C ASP A 76 11.09 0.27 -1.28
N LEU A 77 10.40 0.95 -0.36
CA LEU A 77 9.06 1.48 -0.52
C LEU A 77 9.02 2.97 -0.10
N VAL A 78 8.44 3.82 -0.94
CA VAL A 78 8.17 5.23 -0.63
C VAL A 78 6.66 5.42 -0.57
N VAL A 79 6.18 5.99 0.52
CA VAL A 79 4.76 6.25 0.75
C VAL A 79 4.47 7.74 0.59
N PHE A 80 3.46 8.06 -0.22
CA PHE A 80 3.00 9.41 -0.49
C PHE A 80 1.54 9.56 -0.05
N GLU A 81 1.21 10.68 0.60
CA GLU A 81 -0.19 11.04 0.91
C GLU A 81 -0.84 11.89 -0.19
N ASN A 82 -0.02 12.53 -1.02
CA ASN A 82 -0.47 13.38 -2.11
C ASN A 82 0.49 13.30 -3.29
N ASP A 83 0.07 13.88 -4.41
CA ASP A 83 0.78 13.85 -5.67
C ASP A 83 1.82 14.96 -5.87
N ALA A 84 1.85 15.97 -4.99
CA ALA A 84 2.65 17.18 -5.18
C ALA A 84 4.15 16.89 -5.31
N GLU A 85 4.66 15.99 -4.47
CA GLU A 85 6.08 15.66 -4.44
C GLU A 85 6.51 14.72 -5.58
N LEU A 86 5.60 13.92 -6.13
CA LEU A 86 5.91 12.87 -7.11
C LEU A 86 6.51 13.43 -8.39
N SER A 87 6.07 14.62 -8.82
CA SER A 87 6.53 15.28 -10.04
C SER A 87 8.01 15.68 -9.98
N SER A 88 8.55 15.90 -8.78
CA SER A 88 9.91 16.37 -8.55
C SER A 88 10.91 15.23 -8.27
N LEU A 89 10.41 14.04 -7.95
CA LEU A 89 11.21 12.92 -7.48
C LEU A 89 11.54 11.95 -8.60
N LYS A 90 12.76 11.40 -8.55
CA LYS A 90 13.20 10.34 -9.47
C LYS A 90 13.15 8.98 -8.78
N LYS A 91 12.25 8.12 -9.24
CA LYS A 91 12.11 6.74 -8.77
C LYS A 91 13.38 5.91 -9.03
N GLN A 92 13.86 5.23 -8.00
CA GLN A 92 15.03 4.35 -8.10
C GLN A 92 14.65 2.99 -8.70
N LYS A 93 15.60 2.30 -9.37
CA LYS A 93 15.34 1.05 -10.13
C LYS A 93 14.73 -0.08 -9.29
N ASN A 94 15.04 -0.16 -8.01
CA ASN A 94 14.57 -1.21 -7.09
C ASN A 94 13.63 -0.68 -6.01
N GLN A 95 12.98 0.45 -6.28
CA GLN A 95 12.09 1.13 -5.35
C GLN A 95 10.66 1.06 -5.86
N SER A 96 9.74 0.78 -4.93
CA SER A 96 8.30 0.84 -5.20
C SER A 96 7.70 2.09 -4.60
N TRP A 97 6.68 2.64 -5.25
CA TRP A 97 5.95 3.81 -4.76
C TRP A 97 4.51 3.41 -4.42
N LEU A 98 4.06 3.82 -3.24
CA LEU A 98 2.69 3.65 -2.77
C LEU A 98 2.07 5.01 -2.56
N ILE A 99 0.84 5.18 -3.04
CA ILE A 99 0.03 6.36 -2.74
C ILE A 99 -1.09 5.98 -1.79
N TYR A 100 -1.18 6.69 -0.68
CA TYR A 100 -2.23 6.56 0.32
C TYR A 100 -3.13 7.78 0.28
N HIS A 101 -4.44 7.59 0.29
CA HIS A 101 -5.40 8.65 0.59
C HIS A 101 -6.73 8.07 1.01
N LEU A 102 -7.42 8.79 1.89
CA LEU A 102 -8.79 8.48 2.32
C LEU A 102 -9.84 9.35 1.61
N GLU A 103 -9.41 10.31 0.80
CA GLU A 103 -10.31 11.22 0.10
C GLU A 103 -11.01 10.56 -1.08
N SER A 104 -12.24 11.01 -1.37
CA SER A 104 -12.98 10.47 -2.52
C SER A 104 -12.32 10.82 -3.86
N PRO A 105 -12.55 10.05 -4.94
CA PRO A 105 -12.06 10.40 -6.29
C PRO A 105 -12.46 11.81 -6.76
N ARG A 106 -13.52 12.38 -6.17
CA ARG A 106 -13.94 13.77 -6.43
C ARG A 106 -13.00 14.81 -5.81
N HIS A 107 -12.37 14.47 -4.68
CA HIS A 107 -11.51 15.35 -3.89
C HIS A 107 -10.02 14.98 -4.01
N PHE A 108 -9.71 13.83 -4.60
CA PHE A 108 -8.37 13.38 -4.94
C PHE A 108 -8.27 13.08 -6.43
N SER A 109 -7.71 14.01 -7.20
CA SER A 109 -7.41 13.76 -8.60
C SER A 109 -6.17 12.89 -8.67
N PHE A 110 -6.30 11.66 -9.16
CA PHE A 110 -5.11 10.88 -9.48
C PHE A 110 -4.35 11.59 -10.59
N PRO A 111 -3.12 12.06 -10.35
CA PRO A 111 -2.27 12.60 -11.39
C PRO A 111 -2.04 11.53 -12.46
N THR A 112 -1.92 11.97 -13.72
CA THR A 112 -1.60 11.11 -14.86
C THR A 112 -0.14 10.65 -14.84
N PHE A 113 0.38 10.19 -13.70
CA PHE A 113 1.71 9.62 -13.55
C PHE A 113 1.71 8.18 -14.07
N LYS A 114 1.60 8.05 -15.39
CA LYS A 114 1.65 6.75 -16.07
C LYS A 114 2.92 6.00 -15.61
N ASN A 115 2.72 4.88 -14.94
CA ASN A 115 3.73 3.88 -14.57
C ASN A 115 4.69 4.23 -13.41
N LEU A 116 4.44 5.29 -12.63
CA LEU A 116 5.28 5.58 -11.45
C LEU A 116 4.79 4.90 -10.17
N ILE A 117 3.48 4.86 -9.95
CA ILE A 117 2.88 4.23 -8.76
C ILE A 117 2.80 2.72 -8.96
N ASN A 118 3.26 1.96 -7.95
CA ASN A 118 3.11 0.51 -7.91
C ASN A 118 1.86 0.09 -7.13
N PHE A 119 1.58 0.80 -6.04
CA PHE A 119 0.58 0.41 -5.07
C PHE A 119 -0.31 1.60 -4.71
N THR A 120 -1.59 1.31 -4.48
CA THR A 120 -2.57 2.26 -3.95
C THR A 120 -3.11 1.73 -2.64
N ALA A 121 -3.24 2.61 -1.64
CA ALA A 121 -3.86 2.31 -0.35
C ALA A 121 -5.02 3.29 -0.12
N THR A 122 -6.24 2.84 -0.39
CA THR A 122 -7.44 3.70 -0.39
C THR A 122 -8.66 2.89 0.02
N TYR A 123 -9.80 3.55 0.26
CA TYR A 123 -11.06 2.85 0.52
C TYR A 123 -11.66 2.18 -0.72
N THR A 124 -11.13 2.43 -1.93
CA THR A 124 -11.72 1.90 -3.17
C THR A 124 -11.39 0.42 -3.33
N VAL A 125 -12.37 -0.36 -3.82
CA VAL A 125 -12.25 -1.81 -3.98
C VAL A 125 -11.22 -2.24 -5.04
N ASP A 126 -10.80 -1.34 -5.91
CA ASP A 126 -9.79 -1.55 -6.95
C ASP A 126 -8.37 -1.14 -6.51
N SER A 127 -8.20 -0.68 -5.27
CA SER A 127 -6.87 -0.37 -4.70
C SER A 127 -6.00 -1.62 -4.53
N THR A 128 -4.69 -1.48 -4.29
CA THR A 128 -3.84 -2.61 -3.87
C THR A 128 -4.13 -3.01 -2.41
N ILE A 129 -4.18 -2.02 -1.52
CA ILE A 129 -4.45 -2.16 -0.09
C ILE A 129 -5.77 -1.43 0.18
N VAL A 130 -6.77 -2.15 0.69
CA VAL A 130 -8.03 -1.49 1.08
C VAL A 130 -7.87 -0.95 2.47
N THR A 131 -8.18 0.32 2.64
CA THR A 131 -8.19 0.98 3.94
C THR A 131 -9.63 1.19 4.38
N PRO A 132 -10.00 0.80 5.62
CA PRO A 132 -11.32 1.13 6.16
C PRO A 132 -11.49 2.65 6.28
N TYR A 133 -12.73 3.12 6.11
CA TYR A 133 -13.11 4.50 6.39
C TYR A 133 -13.45 4.69 7.87
#